data_AF-A0A2N2ZZV2-F1
#
_entry.id   AF-A0A2N2ZZV2-F1
#
_cell.length_a   1.000
_cell.length_b   1.000
_cell.length_c   1.000
_cell.angle_alpha   90.00
_cell.angle_beta   90.00
_cell.angle_gamma   90.00
#
_symmetry.space_group_name_H-M   'P 1'
#
loop_
_entity.id
_entity.type
_entity.pdbx_description
1 polymer ?
#
loop_
_entity_poly.entity_id
_entity_poly.type
_entity_poly.pdbx_seq_one_letter_code
_entity_poly.pdbx_strand_id
1 'polypeptide(L)'
;MHEQITLTTPALLFSAISLILLAYTNRFLGYATLIRGLHENFKSNPNELLKSQIANLRKRLYLTKNMQILGVTSLFLCVATMFLIFVGQLLVAVWIFGIALIMMILSLGISIYEIQISVKALNLHLSDMEHEEIIK
;
A
#
# COMPACT_ATOMS: atom_id res chain seq x y z
N MET A 1 -8.49 30.64 -21.67
CA MET A 1 -8.81 30.14 -20.32
C MET A 1 -7.59 29.38 -19.81
N HIS A 2 -6.57 30.12 -19.35
CA HIS A 2 -5.43 29.53 -18.65
C HIS A 2 -5.90 29.29 -17.21
N GLU A 3 -6.37 28.09 -16.92
CA GLU A 3 -6.61 27.69 -15.53
C GLU A 3 -5.26 27.79 -14.81
N GLN A 4 -5.15 28.82 -13.97
CA GLN A 4 -4.15 28.90 -12.95
C GLN A 4 -4.28 27.62 -12.12
N ILE A 5 -3.32 26.71 -12.25
CA ILE A 5 -3.09 25.71 -11.20
C ILE A 5 -2.67 26.52 -9.98
N THR A 6 -3.66 27.02 -9.25
CA THR A 6 -3.46 27.79 -8.03
C THR A 6 -2.69 26.90 -7.08
N LEU A 7 -1.65 27.46 -6.46
CA LEU A 7 -0.73 26.81 -5.52
C LEU A 7 -1.41 26.03 -4.36
N THR A 8 -2.72 26.14 -4.22
CA THR A 8 -3.57 25.36 -3.30
C THR A 8 -3.76 23.91 -3.71
N THR A 9 -3.78 23.60 -5.02
CA THR A 9 -3.99 22.22 -5.52
C THR A 9 -2.83 21.28 -5.17
N PRO A 10 -1.55 21.69 -5.32
CA PRO A 10 -0.40 20.90 -4.86
C PRO A 10 -0.39 20.65 -3.34
N ALA A 11 -0.80 21.65 -2.54
CA ALA A 11 -0.82 21.52 -1.08
C ALA A 11 -1.84 20.48 -0.59
N LEU A 12 -3.03 20.43 -1.20
CA LEU A 12 -4.06 19.43 -0.91
C LEU A 12 -3.65 18.03 -1.36
N LEU A 13 -2.98 17.91 -2.51
CA LEU A 13 -2.46 16.62 -2.98
C LEU A 13 -1.35 16.13 -2.05
N PHE A 14 -0.44 17.01 -1.63
CA PHE A 14 0.65 16.62 -0.72
C PHE A 14 0.11 16.16 0.64
N SER A 15 -0.90 16.83 1.19
CA SER A 15 -1.52 16.45 2.47
C SER A 15 -2.24 15.10 2.37
N ALA A 16 -3.07 14.89 1.34
CA ALA A 16 -3.78 13.63 1.12
C ALA A 16 -2.81 12.45 0.93
N ILE A 17 -1.74 12.64 0.16
CA ILE A 17 -0.80 11.54 -0.11
C ILE A 17 0.08 11.24 1.10
N SER A 18 0.43 12.26 1.91
CA SER A 18 1.15 12.04 3.17
C SER A 18 0.35 11.14 4.13
N LEU A 19 -0.97 11.34 4.19
CA LEU A 19 -1.86 10.51 5.02
C LEU A 19 -1.91 9.06 4.51
N ILE A 20 -1.97 8.87 3.19
CA ILE A 20 -1.93 7.54 2.56
C ILE A 20 -0.61 6.83 2.87
N LEU A 21 0.51 7.55 2.78
CA LEU A 21 1.84 7.00 3.07
C LEU A 21 1.98 6.56 4.53
N LEU A 22 1.43 7.34 5.46
CA LEU A 22 1.37 6.98 6.87
C LEU A 22 0.53 5.72 7.09
N ALA A 23 -0.64 5.63 6.44
CA ALA A 23 -1.50 4.45 6.51
C ALA A 23 -0.80 3.19 5.97
N TYR A 24 -0.07 3.31 4.85
CA TYR A 24 0.70 2.19 4.28
C TYR A 24 1.84 1.75 5.19
N THR A 25 2.55 2.70 5.79
CA THR A 25 3.63 2.41 6.75
C THR A 25 3.10 1.70 7.98
N ASN A 26 1.96 2.15 8.52
CA ASN A 26 1.31 1.50 9.66
C ASN A 26 0.88 0.06 9.33
N ARG A 27 0.32 -0.17 8.13
CA ARG A 27 -0.04 -1.51 7.66
C ARG A 27 1.20 -2.41 7.52
N PHE A 28 2.27 -1.89 6.93
CA PHE A 28 3.53 -2.62 6.75
C PHE A 28 4.12 -3.05 8.10
N LEU A 29 4.18 -2.12 9.07
CA LEU A 29 4.66 -2.38 10.42
C LEU A 29 3.78 -3.43 11.12
N GLY A 30 2.45 -3.31 11.00
CA GLY A 30 1.51 -4.30 11.53
C GLY A 30 1.80 -5.72 11.02
N TYR A 31 1.97 -5.89 9.70
CA TYR A 31 2.31 -7.20 9.14
C TYR A 31 3.68 -7.70 9.57
N ALA A 32 4.69 -6.83 9.63
CA ALA A 32 6.03 -7.21 10.04
C ALA A 32 6.04 -7.70 11.50
N THR A 33 5.30 -7.03 12.39
CA THR A 33 5.16 -7.42 13.80
C THR A 33 4.44 -8.76 13.94
N LEU A 34 3.32 -8.96 13.23
CA LEU A 34 2.59 -10.24 13.24
C LEU A 34 3.45 -11.39 12.72
N ILE A 35 4.18 -11.19 11.62
CA ILE A 35 5.10 -12.21 11.07
C ILE A 35 6.16 -12.60 12.09
N ARG A 36 6.77 -11.63 12.78
CA ARG A 36 7.79 -11.90 13.81
C ARG A 36 7.21 -12.72 14.96
N GLY A 37 6.05 -12.32 15.51
CA GLY A 37 5.41 -13.04 16.60
C GLY A 37 4.99 -14.47 16.22
N LEU A 38 4.38 -14.65 15.04
CA LEU A 38 4.04 -16.01 14.56
C LEU A 38 5.29 -16.85 14.30
N HIS A 39 6.39 -16.24 13.83
CA HIS A 39 7.64 -16.95 13.62
C HIS A 39 8.28 -17.43 14.93
N GLU A 40 8.23 -16.62 15.99
CA GLU A 40 8.66 -17.05 17.33
C GLU A 40 7.82 -18.22 17.83
N ASN A 41 6.50 -18.16 17.70
CA ASN A 41 5.60 -19.26 18.04
C ASN A 41 5.89 -20.53 17.23
N PHE A 42 6.22 -20.39 15.94
CA PHE A 42 6.55 -21.52 15.05
C PHE A 42 7.83 -22.22 15.46
N LYS A 43 8.81 -21.47 15.98
CA LYS A 43 10.06 -22.05 16.49
C LYS A 43 9.83 -22.92 17.73
N SER A 44 8.86 -22.55 18.56
CA SER A 44 8.51 -23.31 19.77
C SER A 44 7.59 -24.50 19.46
N ASN A 45 6.62 -24.34 18.55
CA ASN A 45 5.69 -25.40 18.13
C ASN A 45 5.48 -25.35 16.60
N PRO A 46 6.25 -26.13 15.83
CA PRO A 46 6.11 -26.18 14.39
C PRO A 46 4.72 -26.71 13.99
N ASN A 47 3.93 -25.88 13.33
CA ASN A 47 2.61 -26.23 12.83
C ASN A 47 2.44 -25.71 11.39
N GLU A 48 1.95 -26.58 10.49
CA GLU A 48 1.69 -26.21 9.09
C GLU A 48 0.66 -25.08 8.96
N LEU A 49 -0.31 -24.96 9.88
CA LEU A 49 -1.24 -23.83 9.93
C LEU A 49 -0.51 -22.50 10.13
N LEU A 50 0.44 -22.46 11.06
CA LEU A 50 1.20 -21.26 11.41
C LEU A 50 2.14 -20.84 10.27
N LYS A 51 2.73 -21.82 9.58
CA LYS A 51 3.51 -21.59 8.36
C LYS A 51 2.66 -20.99 7.24
N SER A 52 1.42 -21.48 7.05
CA SER A 52 0.48 -20.94 6.07
C SER A 52 0.07 -19.49 6.40
N GLN A 53 -0.16 -19.17 7.67
CA GLN A 53 -0.45 -17.81 8.10
C GLN A 53 0.72 -16.84 7.85
N ILE A 54 1.95 -17.25 8.19
CA ILE A 54 3.15 -16.46 7.93
C ILE A 54 3.32 -16.21 6.42
N ALA A 55 3.07 -17.22 5.58
CA ALA A 55 3.15 -17.08 4.13
C ALA A 55 2.10 -16.07 3.59
N ASN A 56 0.87 -16.14 4.09
CA ASN A 56 -0.19 -15.19 3.72
C ASN A 56 0.13 -13.75 4.15
N LEU A 57 0.61 -13.56 5.39
CA LEU A 57 1.02 -12.23 5.87
C LEU A 57 2.22 -11.70 5.10
N ARG A 58 3.19 -12.55 4.75
CA ARG A 58 4.34 -12.17 3.92
C ARG A 58 3.89 -11.68 2.55
N LYS A 59 2.94 -12.37 1.91
CA LYS A 59 2.35 -11.92 0.63
C LYS A 59 1.73 -10.54 0.77
N ARG A 60 0.88 -10.32 1.79
CA ARG A 60 0.25 -9.02 2.08
C ARG A 60 1.26 -7.91 2.35
N LEU A 61 2.36 -8.23 3.05
CA LEU A 61 3.47 -7.32 3.30
C LEU A 61 4.16 -6.88 1.99
N TYR A 62 4.42 -7.81 1.07
CA TYR A 62 4.99 -7.45 -0.23
C TYR A 62 4.03 -6.63 -1.11
N LEU A 63 2.73 -6.91 -1.08
CA LEU A 63 1.73 -6.07 -1.74
C LEU A 63 1.73 -4.64 -1.18
N THR A 64 1.77 -4.51 0.15
CA THR A 64 1.85 -3.22 0.85
C THR A 64 3.13 -2.46 0.49
N LYS A 65 4.27 -3.16 0.41
CA LYS A 65 5.53 -2.58 -0.04
C LYS A 65 5.42 -2.05 -1.48
N ASN A 66 4.82 -2.83 -2.38
CA ASN A 66 4.75 -2.49 -3.80
C ASN A 66 3.80 -1.31 -4.07
N MET A 67 2.63 -1.25 -3.41
CA MET A 67 1.77 -0.06 -3.50
C MET A 67 2.49 1.18 -2.98
N GLN A 68 3.22 1.07 -1.86
CA GLN A 68 3.95 2.20 -1.29
C GLN A 68 5.06 2.70 -2.23
N ILE A 69 5.83 1.80 -2.85
CA ILE A 69 6.86 2.18 -3.84
C ILE A 69 6.22 2.93 -5.01
N LEU A 70 5.14 2.40 -5.60
CA LEU A 70 4.44 3.06 -6.71
C LEU A 70 3.88 4.44 -6.32
N GLY A 71 3.27 4.55 -5.14
CA GLY A 71 2.75 5.82 -4.62
C GLY A 71 3.84 6.85 -4.37
N VAL A 72 4.98 6.44 -3.78
CA VAL A 72 6.13 7.33 -3.56
C VAL A 72 6.79 7.72 -4.88
N THR A 73 6.91 6.81 -5.85
CA THR A 73 7.45 7.15 -7.17
C THR A 73 6.53 8.12 -7.91
N SER A 74 5.21 7.93 -7.83
CA SER A 74 4.22 8.88 -8.36
C SER A 74 4.41 10.27 -7.77
N LEU A 75 4.50 10.38 -6.43
CA LEU A 75 4.78 11.64 -5.74
C LEU A 75 6.07 12.31 -6.21
N PHE A 76 7.14 11.51 -6.31
CA PHE A 76 8.43 12.01 -6.76
C PHE A 76 8.34 12.60 -8.17
N LEU A 77 7.64 11.93 -9.09
CA LEU A 77 7.39 12.43 -10.44
C LEU A 77 6.48 13.67 -10.45
N CYS A 78 5.52 13.78 -9.53
CA CYS A 78 4.72 15.00 -9.36
C CYS A 78 5.58 16.20 -8.90
N VAL A 79 6.52 15.98 -7.98
CA VAL A 79 7.46 17.04 -7.56
C VAL A 79 8.39 17.42 -8.73
N ALA A 80 8.88 16.44 -9.49
CA ALA A 80 9.66 16.68 -10.70
C ALA A 80 8.86 17.47 -11.76
N THR A 81 7.56 17.18 -11.92
CA THR A 81 6.65 17.93 -12.78
C THR A 81 6.58 19.40 -12.38
N MET A 82 6.39 19.68 -11.09
CA MET A 82 6.35 21.07 -10.58
C MET A 82 7.67 21.81 -10.82
N PHE A 83 8.80 21.11 -10.67
CA PHE A 83 10.11 21.67 -11.00
C PHE A 83 10.25 21.96 -12.50
N LEU A 84 9.78 21.08 -13.39
CA LEU A 84 9.83 21.30 -14.83
C LEU A 84 8.97 22.47 -15.29
N ILE A 85 7.79 22.63 -14.69
CA ILE A 85 6.94 23.81 -14.91
C ILE A 85 7.68 25.08 -14.48
N PHE A 86 8.36 25.05 -13.32
CA PHE A 86 9.13 26.18 -12.80
C PHE A 86 10.27 26.61 -13.73
N VAL A 87 11.00 25.66 -14.35
CA VAL A 87 12.05 25.97 -15.34
C VAL A 87 11.52 26.22 -16.76
N GLY A 88 10.19 26.27 -16.95
CA GLY A 88 9.54 26.60 -18.22
C GLY A 88 9.38 25.44 -19.21
N GLN A 89 9.67 24.19 -18.80
CA GLN A 89 9.60 23.00 -19.67
C GLN A 89 8.21 22.32 -19.63
N LEU A 90 7.19 23.03 -20.15
CA LEU A 90 5.79 22.59 -20.06
C LEU A 90 5.49 21.27 -20.78
N LEU A 91 6.04 21.04 -21.97
CA LEU A 91 5.77 19.82 -22.75
C LEU A 91 6.25 18.57 -22.01
N VAL A 92 7.47 18.60 -21.47
CA VAL A 92 8.06 17.49 -20.71
C VAL A 92 7.31 17.27 -19.39
N ALA A 93 6.88 18.36 -18.74
CA ALA A 93 6.09 18.29 -17.51
C ALA A 93 4.77 17.54 -17.72
N VAL A 94 4.04 17.78 -18.81
CA VAL A 94 2.76 17.09 -19.10
C VAL A 94 2.94 15.58 -19.22
N TRP A 95 3.97 15.13 -19.93
CA TRP A 95 4.26 13.70 -20.08
C TRP A 95 4.61 13.03 -18.75
N ILE A 96 5.49 13.66 -17.96
CA ILE A 96 5.91 13.14 -16.65
C ILE A 96 4.73 13.11 -15.67
N PHE A 97 3.88 14.13 -15.69
CA PHE A 97 2.67 14.18 -14.88
C PHE A 97 1.72 13.04 -15.22
N GLY A 98 1.50 12.76 -16.52
CA GLY A 98 0.70 11.63 -16.96
C GLY A 98 1.22 10.28 -16.42
N ILE A 99 2.54 10.07 -16.48
CA ILE A 99 3.17 8.86 -15.92
C ILE A 99 2.96 8.79 -14.40
N ALA A 100 3.13 9.91 -13.70
CA ALA A 100 2.91 9.98 -12.26
C ALA A 100 1.48 9.53 -11.88
N LEU A 101 0.46 9.99 -12.62
CA LEU A 101 -0.93 9.62 -12.37
C LEU A 101 -1.18 8.12 -12.60
N ILE A 102 -0.60 7.54 -13.66
CA ILE A 102 -0.71 6.10 -13.93
C ILE A 102 -0.10 5.30 -12.76
N MET A 103 1.07 5.70 -12.26
CA MET A 103 1.69 5.05 -11.10
C MET A 103 0.82 5.15 -9.84
N MET A 104 0.14 6.28 -9.62
CA MET A 104 -0.80 6.44 -8.51
C MET A 104 -2.00 5.50 -8.63
N ILE A 105 -2.59 5.40 -9.83
CA ILE A 105 -3.70 4.49 -10.10
C ILE A 105 -3.30 3.05 -9.84
N LEU A 106 -2.10 2.64 -10.29
CA LEU A 106 -1.57 1.30 -10.03
C LEU A 106 -1.35 1.05 -8.53
N SER A 107 -0.81 2.03 -7.80
CA SER A 107 -0.66 1.97 -6.33
C SER A 107 -2.00 1.70 -5.64
N LEU A 108 -3.03 2.48 -5.98
CA LEU A 108 -4.38 2.33 -5.41
C LEU A 108 -5.03 1.00 -5.82
N GLY A 109 -4.84 0.55 -7.06
CA GLY A 109 -5.31 -0.76 -7.51
C GLY A 109 -4.73 -1.91 -6.70
N ILE A 110 -3.43 -1.88 -6.41
CA ILE A 110 -2.78 -2.85 -5.52
C ILE A 110 -3.35 -2.73 -4.10
N SER A 111 -3.60 -1.51 -3.61
CA SER A 111 -4.22 -1.31 -2.29
C SER A 111 -5.60 -1.95 -2.19
N ILE A 112 -6.43 -1.85 -3.22
CA ILE A 112 -7.75 -2.50 -3.28
C ILE A 112 -7.58 -4.03 -3.27
N TYR A 113 -6.69 -4.56 -4.09
CA TYR A 113 -6.43 -6.00 -4.17
C TYR A 113 -5.91 -6.57 -2.83
N GLU A 114 -5.04 -5.82 -2.16
CA GLU A 114 -4.50 -6.17 -0.86
C GLU A 114 -5.60 -6.24 0.22
N ILE A 115 -6.54 -5.29 0.22
CA ILE A 115 -7.69 -5.28 1.15
C ILE A 115 -8.55 -6.53 0.95
N GLN A 116 -8.82 -6.93 -0.30
CA GLN A 116 -9.61 -8.13 -0.58
C GLN A 116 -8.93 -9.41 -0.05
N ILE A 117 -7.62 -9.55 -0.26
CA ILE A 117 -6.85 -10.69 0.29
C ILE A 117 -6.89 -10.65 1.82
N SER A 118 -6.75 -9.47 2.41
CA SER A 118 -6.75 -9.27 3.86
C SER A 118 -8.04 -9.75 4.50
N VAL A 119 -9.19 -9.36 3.93
CA VAL A 119 -10.51 -9.78 4.42
C VAL A 119 -10.72 -11.28 4.21
N LYS A 120 -10.37 -11.81 3.03
CA LYS A 120 -10.52 -13.25 2.74
C LYS A 120 -9.69 -14.11 3.69
N ALA A 121 -8.44 -13.73 3.95
CA ALA A 121 -7.57 -14.47 4.86
C ALA A 121 -8.09 -14.44 6.31
N LEU A 122 -8.65 -13.31 6.75
CA LEU A 122 -9.25 -13.20 8.08
C LEU A 122 -10.50 -14.08 8.22
N ASN A 123 -11.40 -14.04 7.24
CA ASN A 123 -12.61 -14.86 7.27
C ASN A 123 -12.32 -16.36 7.26
N LEU A 124 -11.32 -16.81 6.48
CA LEU A 124 -10.91 -18.21 6.51
C LEU A 124 -10.38 -18.61 7.89
N HIS A 125 -9.56 -17.76 8.51
CA HIS A 125 -9.02 -18.05 9.84
C HIS A 125 -10.10 -18.09 10.94
N LEU A 126 -11.09 -17.22 10.86
CA LEU A 126 -12.22 -17.19 11.80
C LEU A 126 -13.19 -18.37 11.59
N SER A 127 -13.44 -18.74 10.34
CA SER A 127 -14.28 -19.90 10.00
C SER A 127 -13.72 -21.21 10.54
N ASP A 128 -12.39 -21.37 10.56
CA ASP A 128 -11.74 -22.54 11.15
C ASP A 128 -11.97 -22.61 12.68
N MET A 129 -12.03 -21.45 13.36
CA MET A 129 -12.31 -21.37 14.80
C MET A 129 -13.78 -21.65 15.13
N GLU A 130 -14.72 -21.14 14.34
CA GLU A 130 -16.16 -21.39 14.53
C GLU A 130 -16.52 -22.87 14.33
N HIS A 131 -15.83 -23.59 13.42
CA HIS A 131 -16.08 -25.02 13.22
C HIS A 131 -15.53 -25.90 14.36
N GLU A 132 -14.44 -25.51 15.02
CA GLU A 132 -13.92 -26.22 16.20
C GLU A 132 -14.82 -26.06 17.45
N GLU A 133 -15.54 -24.93 17.58
CA GLU A 133 -16.50 -24.74 18.68
C GLU A 133 -17.80 -25.53 18.52
N ILE A 134 -18.24 -25.83 17.29
CA ILE A 134 -19.49 -26.56 17.02
C ILE A 134 -19.34 -28.09 17.22
N ILE A 135 -18.10 -28.61 17.25
CA ILE A 135 -17.81 -30.05 17.36
C ILE A 135 -17.46 -30.49 18.80
N LYS A 136 -17.40 -29.54 19.76
CA LYS A 136 -17.23 -29.83 21.20
C LYS A 136 -18.57 -29.94 21.92
#